data_AF-A0A6C0K791-F1
#
_entry.id   AF-A0A6C0K791-F1
#
_cell.length_a   1.000
_cell.length_b   1.000
_cell.length_c   1.000
_cell.angle_alpha   90.00
_cell.angle_beta   90.00
_cell.angle_gamma   90.00
#
_symmetry.space_group_name_H-M   'P 1'
#
loop_
_entity.id
_entity.type
_entity.pdbx_description
1 polymer ?
#
loop_
_entity_poly.entity_id
_entity_poly.type
_entity_poly.pdbx_seq_one_letter_code
_entity_poly.pdbx_strand_id
1 'polypeptide(L)'
;MQILLIIFCILLSIWIILIILLLTGVVPQIHSLPKEKSYDLFEYEYDQLCRGIIPNLNCNKGHHTNGNYYSTLRWKTSPGNYTCTVYITSIYVNEMWTDNWWITVYDRTNKSTAGTLRWSSVYSQTFDTKDVLKTTVPFIRSFITAGSHLLQKYQNATCVVDYRNNTRKIHIFTKGAHPDPDLEQEMEISKPPSSSSTIL
;
A
#
# COMPACT_ATOMS: atom_id res chain seq x y z
N MET A 1 4.76 36.60 52.48
CA MET A 1 5.51 35.54 51.75
C MET A 1 4.69 34.29 51.48
N GLN A 2 3.91 33.77 52.44
CA GLN A 2 3.13 32.52 52.26
C GLN A 2 2.10 32.61 51.12
N ILE A 3 1.41 33.74 50.95
CA ILE A 3 0.43 33.93 49.86
C ILE A 3 1.10 33.86 48.47
N LEU A 4 2.28 34.45 48.31
CA LEU A 4 3.07 34.39 47.07
C LEU A 4 3.51 32.96 46.74
N LEU A 5 3.88 32.18 47.76
CA LEU A 5 4.23 30.77 47.60
C LEU A 5 3.03 29.95 47.11
N ILE A 6 1.85 30.18 47.70
CA ILE A 6 0.61 29.47 47.31
C ILE A 6 0.23 29.80 45.86
N ILE A 7 0.29 31.07 45.46
CA ILE A 7 -0.01 31.49 44.09
C ILE A 7 0.98 30.83 43.10
N PHE A 8 2.27 30.79 43.43
CA PHE A 8 3.28 30.14 42.61
C PHE A 8 3.02 28.64 42.43
N CYS A 9 2.67 27.93 43.51
CA CYS A 9 2.34 26.51 43.46
C CYS A 9 1.12 26.20 42.58
N ILE A 10 0.09 27.06 42.61
CA ILE A 10 -1.10 26.90 41.78
C ILE A 10 -0.75 27.09 40.30
N LEU A 11 -0.01 28.15 39.96
CA LEU A 11 0.42 28.41 38.58
C LEU A 11 1.30 27.30 38.02
N LEU A 12 2.22 26.76 38.84
CA LEU A 12 3.07 25.63 38.46
C LEU A 12 2.24 24.37 38.17
N SER A 13 1.23 24.10 39.00
CA SER A 13 0.35 22.93 38.84
C SER A 13 -0.47 23.01 37.55
N ILE A 14 -0.99 24.18 37.21
CA ILE A 14 -1.72 24.41 35.95
C ILE A 14 -0.80 24.18 34.74
N TRP A 15 0.44 24.68 34.79
CA TRP A 15 1.42 24.47 33.73
C TRP A 15 1.78 22.99 33.53
N ILE A 16 1.97 22.24 34.61
CA ILE A 16 2.24 20.80 34.54
C ILE A 16 1.05 20.06 33.91
N ILE A 17 -0.18 20.38 34.29
CA ILE A 17 -1.40 19.78 33.71
C ILE A 17 -1.48 20.11 32.21
N LEU A 18 -1.19 21.35 31.80
CA LEU A 18 -1.20 21.75 30.40
C LEU A 18 -0.16 20.99 29.57
N ILE A 19 1.05 20.81 30.12
CA ILE A 19 2.12 20.01 29.49
C ILE A 19 1.69 18.54 29.37
N ILE A 20 1.12 17.97 30.42
CA ILE A 20 0.60 16.59 30.38
C ILE A 20 -0.49 16.46 29.33
N LEU A 21 -1.43 17.40 29.23
CA LEU A 21 -2.49 17.40 28.21
C LEU A 21 -1.94 17.58 26.79
N LEU A 22 -0.92 18.41 26.60
CA LEU A 22 -0.22 18.54 25.32
C LEU A 22 0.51 17.24 24.96
N LEU A 23 1.19 16.61 25.92
CA LEU A 23 1.85 15.32 25.69
C LEU A 23 0.82 14.23 25.43
N THR A 24 -0.25 14.09 26.21
CA THR A 24 -1.27 13.05 25.98
C THR A 24 -2.18 13.32 24.79
N GLY A 25 -2.34 14.58 24.37
CA GLY A 25 -3.10 14.99 23.18
C GLY A 25 -2.30 14.93 21.88
N VAL A 26 -0.98 15.13 21.93
CA VAL A 26 -0.08 15.10 20.76
C VAL A 26 0.62 13.75 20.58
N VAL A 27 0.87 13.00 21.66
CA VAL A 27 1.54 11.68 21.62
C VAL A 27 0.65 10.46 21.27
N PRO A 28 -0.72 10.50 21.20
CA PRO A 28 -1.47 9.27 20.91
C PRO A 28 -1.34 8.80 19.45
N GLN A 29 -0.51 9.46 18.62
CA GLN A 29 -0.17 9.00 17.27
C GLN A 29 1.16 8.22 17.15
N ILE A 30 1.98 8.09 18.21
CA ILE A 30 3.32 7.46 18.11
C ILE A 30 3.37 6.05 18.74
N HIS A 31 2.28 5.55 19.30
CA HIS A 31 2.19 4.12 19.57
C HIS A 31 1.84 3.41 18.28
N SER A 32 2.87 2.96 17.57
CA SER A 32 2.74 1.91 16.57
C SER A 32 1.97 0.77 17.24
N LEU A 33 0.69 0.63 16.88
CA LEU A 33 -0.10 -0.54 17.23
C LEU A 33 0.78 -1.78 17.01
N PRO A 34 0.80 -2.74 17.96
CA PRO A 34 1.59 -3.96 17.78
C PRO A 34 1.30 -4.50 16.39
N LYS A 35 2.36 -4.74 15.59
CA LYS A 35 2.24 -5.23 14.20
C LYS A 35 1.50 -6.55 14.22
N GLU A 36 0.19 -6.46 14.08
CA GLU A 36 -0.70 -7.61 14.03
C GLU A 36 -0.32 -8.41 12.79
N LYS A 37 0.02 -9.69 13.00
CA LYS A 37 0.32 -10.60 11.91
C LYS A 37 -0.92 -10.69 11.04
N SER A 38 -0.90 -10.03 9.89
CA SER A 38 -2.04 -9.91 9.00
C SER A 38 -1.66 -10.34 7.60
N TYR A 39 -2.56 -11.12 7.00
CA TYR A 39 -2.53 -11.57 5.63
C TYR A 39 -3.86 -11.18 4.99
N ASP A 40 -3.80 -10.37 3.95
CA ASP A 40 -4.97 -10.00 3.16
C ASP A 40 -4.75 -10.30 1.68
N LEU A 41 -5.84 -10.69 1.03
CA LEU A 41 -5.90 -10.97 -0.41
C LEU A 41 -6.94 -10.07 -1.06
N PHE A 42 -6.48 -9.33 -2.07
CA PHE A 42 -7.32 -8.53 -2.96
C PHE A 42 -7.27 -9.10 -4.36
N GLU A 43 -8.40 -9.15 -5.04
CA GLU A 43 -8.52 -9.72 -6.39
C GLU A 43 -9.24 -8.77 -7.34
N TYR A 44 -8.86 -8.78 -8.61
CA TYR A 44 -9.57 -8.10 -9.68
C TYR A 44 -9.39 -8.83 -11.02
N GLU A 45 -10.35 -8.69 -11.92
CA GLU A 45 -10.21 -9.18 -13.29
C GLU A 45 -9.44 -8.16 -14.13
N TYR A 46 -8.36 -8.60 -14.78
CA TYR A 46 -7.54 -7.76 -15.64
C TYR A 46 -8.36 -7.12 -16.78
N ASP A 47 -9.23 -7.91 -17.44
CA ASP A 47 -10.07 -7.43 -18.54
C ASP A 47 -11.13 -6.39 -18.09
N GLN A 48 -11.37 -6.27 -16.78
CA GLN A 48 -12.30 -5.28 -16.20
C GLN A 48 -11.59 -4.00 -15.75
N LEU A 49 -10.28 -3.87 -15.99
CA LEU A 49 -9.57 -2.62 -15.73
C LEU A 49 -10.08 -1.52 -16.66
N CYS A 50 -10.76 -0.54 -16.08
CA CYS A 50 -11.11 0.68 -16.78
C CYS A 50 -9.84 1.48 -17.08
N ARG A 51 -9.72 1.99 -18.31
CA ARG A 51 -8.63 2.89 -18.73
C ARG A 51 -9.05 4.33 -18.44
N GLY A 52 -8.42 4.95 -17.46
CA GLY A 52 -8.72 6.33 -17.05
C GLY A 52 -7.74 7.31 -17.67
N ILE A 53 -8.09 7.95 -18.78
CA ILE A 53 -7.48 9.25 -19.11
C ILE A 53 -8.21 10.27 -18.24
N ILE A 54 -7.57 10.84 -17.22
CA ILE A 54 -8.11 12.04 -16.57
C ILE A 54 -7.55 13.25 -17.31
N PRO A 55 -8.32 13.91 -18.20
CA PRO A 55 -7.84 15.08 -18.91
C PRO A 55 -7.64 16.23 -17.93
N ASN A 56 -6.38 16.56 -17.62
CA ASN A 56 -6.06 17.77 -16.87
C ASN A 56 -5.86 18.92 -17.87
N LEU A 57 -6.91 19.72 -18.07
CA LEU A 57 -6.97 20.77 -19.11
C LEU A 57 -5.98 21.93 -18.91
N ASN A 58 -5.31 22.04 -17.75
CA ASN A 58 -4.50 23.21 -17.39
C ASN A 58 -3.02 22.94 -17.09
N CYS A 59 -2.50 21.73 -17.32
CA CYS A 59 -1.06 21.48 -17.22
C CYS A 59 -0.48 21.27 -18.61
N ASN A 60 0.44 22.16 -18.98
CA ASN A 60 1.22 22.14 -20.22
C ASN A 60 1.67 20.71 -20.60
N LYS A 61 1.51 20.42 -21.90
CA LYS A 61 2.10 19.31 -22.66
C LYS A 61 3.17 18.52 -21.91
N GLY A 62 2.86 17.29 -21.50
CA GLY A 62 3.87 16.26 -21.22
C GLY A 62 3.80 15.52 -19.89
N HIS A 63 2.97 15.93 -18.93
CA HIS A 63 2.92 15.26 -17.62
C HIS A 63 1.50 14.80 -17.26
N HIS A 64 1.23 13.53 -17.56
CA HIS A 64 0.06 12.80 -17.08
C HIS A 64 0.31 12.36 -15.62
N THR A 65 -0.53 12.78 -14.68
CA THR A 65 -0.62 12.11 -13.38
C THR A 65 -2.09 11.89 -13.05
N ASN A 66 -2.53 10.64 -13.15
CA ASN A 66 -3.73 10.02 -12.56
C ASN A 66 -3.77 8.56 -13.05
N GLY A 67 -4.22 7.60 -12.22
CA GLY A 67 -4.23 6.15 -12.51
C GLY A 67 -4.53 5.82 -13.97
N ASN A 68 -3.57 5.24 -14.69
CA ASN A 68 -3.75 4.77 -16.06
C ASN A 68 -4.87 3.71 -16.13
N TYR A 69 -5.02 2.95 -15.04
CA TYR A 69 -6.00 1.88 -14.90
C TYR A 69 -6.65 1.91 -13.52
N TYR A 70 -7.91 1.52 -13.43
CA TYR A 70 -8.61 1.34 -12.15
C TYR A 70 -9.67 0.24 -12.23
N SER A 71 -9.95 -0.41 -11.11
CA SER A 71 -11.05 -1.38 -10.98
C SER A 71 -11.48 -1.56 -9.53
N THR A 72 -12.68 -2.08 -9.31
CA THR A 72 -13.12 -2.53 -7.99
C THR A 72 -12.41 -3.83 -7.63
N LEU A 73 -11.94 -3.93 -6.39
CA LEU A 73 -11.29 -5.12 -5.86
C LEU A 73 -12.28 -5.94 -5.03
N ARG A 74 -12.20 -7.27 -5.15
CA ARG A 74 -12.73 -8.20 -4.15
C ARG A 74 -11.72 -8.35 -3.03
N TRP A 75 -12.04 -7.83 -1.85
CA TRP A 75 -11.27 -8.04 -0.63
C TRP A 75 -11.78 -9.28 0.12
N LYS A 76 -11.03 -10.38 0.05
CA LYS A 76 -11.47 -11.71 0.51
C LYS A 76 -11.80 -11.79 2.00
N THR A 77 -11.03 -11.07 2.80
CA THR A 77 -11.07 -11.05 4.26
C THR A 77 -11.74 -9.78 4.80
N SER A 78 -12.51 -9.08 3.96
CA SER A 78 -13.12 -7.80 4.35
C SER A 78 -14.05 -7.93 5.55
N PRO A 79 -13.90 -7.09 6.59
CA PRO A 79 -14.77 -7.11 7.78
C PRO A 79 -16.21 -6.62 7.54
N GLY A 80 -16.63 -6.39 6.28
CA GLY A 80 -17.99 -6.03 5.88
C GLY A 80 -18.19 -4.52 5.61
N ASN A 81 -19.18 -4.19 4.76
CA ASN A 81 -19.55 -2.81 4.34
C ASN A 81 -18.48 -1.92 3.69
N TYR A 82 -17.40 -2.50 3.19
CA TYR A 82 -16.36 -1.77 2.46
C TYR A 82 -16.44 -1.98 0.95
N THR A 83 -16.06 -0.96 0.18
CA THR A 83 -15.73 -1.08 -1.25
C THR A 83 -14.27 -0.79 -1.44
N CYS A 84 -13.57 -1.66 -2.15
CA CYS A 84 -12.16 -1.51 -2.42
C CYS A 84 -11.97 -1.16 -3.90
N THR A 85 -11.10 -0.20 -4.19
CA THR A 85 -10.74 0.17 -5.56
C THR A 85 -9.23 0.18 -5.69
N VAL A 86 -8.72 -0.38 -6.79
CA VAL A 86 -7.32 -0.27 -7.17
C VAL A 86 -7.14 0.83 -8.20
N TYR A 87 -6.04 1.57 -8.10
CA TYR A 87 -5.55 2.48 -9.13
C TYR A 87 -4.12 2.10 -9.46
N ILE A 88 -3.78 2.13 -10.75
CA ILE A 88 -2.46 1.73 -11.27
C ILE A 88 -2.00 2.79 -12.25
N THR A 89 -0.88 3.45 -11.98
CA THR A 89 -0.13 4.16 -13.03
C THR A 89 1.05 3.32 -13.43
N SER A 90 1.41 3.35 -14.70
CA SER A 90 2.46 2.52 -15.24
C SER A 90 3.18 3.25 -16.36
N ILE A 91 4.51 3.29 -16.27
CA ILE A 91 5.38 3.99 -17.20
C ILE A 91 6.50 3.04 -17.61
N TYR A 92 6.77 2.96 -18.91
CA TYR A 92 7.91 2.22 -19.45
C TYR A 92 9.09 3.16 -19.67
N VAL A 93 10.22 2.88 -19.02
CA VAL A 93 11.45 3.67 -19.11
C VAL A 93 12.65 2.71 -19.19
N ASN A 94 13.52 2.87 -20.18
CA ASN A 94 14.77 2.12 -20.33
C ASN A 94 14.58 0.60 -20.14
N GLU A 95 13.67 -0.01 -20.90
CA GLU A 95 13.41 -1.46 -20.86
C GLU A 95 12.81 -1.98 -19.53
N MET A 96 12.35 -1.07 -18.67
CA MET A 96 11.72 -1.38 -17.40
C MET A 96 10.32 -0.76 -17.30
N TRP A 97 9.38 -1.53 -16.75
CA TRP A 97 8.09 -1.01 -16.29
C TRP A 97 8.22 -0.53 -14.86
N THR A 98 7.74 0.69 -14.62
CA THR A 98 7.58 1.27 -13.30
C THR A 98 6.10 1.49 -13.05
N ASP A 99 5.56 0.76 -12.08
CA ASP A 99 4.16 0.89 -11.69
C ASP A 99 4.05 1.55 -10.32
N ASN A 100 3.06 2.42 -10.15
CA ASN A 100 2.62 2.87 -8.85
C ASN A 100 1.18 2.39 -8.63
N TRP A 101 0.94 1.89 -7.43
CA TRP A 101 -0.28 1.22 -7.06
C TRP A 101 -0.91 1.90 -5.87
N TRP A 102 -2.23 1.98 -5.89
CA TRP A 102 -3.05 2.44 -4.78
C TRP A 102 -4.21 1.48 -4.57
N ILE A 103 -4.48 1.12 -3.32
CA ILE A 103 -5.77 0.53 -2.92
C ILE A 103 -6.46 1.54 -2.02
N THR A 104 -7.67 1.95 -2.37
CA THR A 104 -8.50 2.79 -1.51
C THR A 104 -9.71 2.01 -1.04
N VAL A 105 -9.99 2.09 0.25
CA VAL A 105 -11.15 1.45 0.87
C VAL A 105 -12.14 2.53 1.26
N TYR A 106 -13.36 2.41 0.76
CA TYR A 106 -14.49 3.28 1.07
C TYR A 106 -15.46 2.58 2.03
N ASP A 107 -15.78 3.24 3.12
CA ASP A 107 -16.81 2.82 4.07
C ASP A 107 -18.19 3.25 3.56
N ARG A 108 -19.03 2.28 3.19
CA ARG A 108 -20.39 2.58 2.70
C ARG A 108 -21.30 3.16 3.77
N THR A 109 -21.06 2.85 5.04
CA THR A 109 -21.86 3.30 6.18
C THR A 109 -21.52 4.75 6.51
N ASN A 110 -20.22 5.02 6.68
CA ASN A 110 -19.72 6.36 7.04
C ASN A 110 -19.57 7.30 5.84
N LYS A 111 -19.80 6.78 4.64
CA LYS A 111 -19.69 7.49 3.34
C LYS A 111 -18.35 8.19 3.14
N SER A 112 -17.28 7.60 3.65
CA SER A 112 -15.95 8.21 3.68
C SER A 112 -14.85 7.19 3.37
N THR A 113 -13.65 7.67 3.08
CA THR A 113 -12.49 6.81 2.88
C THR A 113 -12.05 6.22 4.22
N ALA A 114 -12.11 4.89 4.34
CA ALA A 114 -11.70 4.13 5.52
C ALA A 114 -10.19 3.89 5.60
N GLY A 115 -9.49 3.95 4.46
CA GLY A 115 -8.05 3.73 4.40
C GLY A 115 -7.51 3.74 2.98
N THR A 116 -6.19 3.86 2.86
CA THR A 116 -5.49 3.74 1.57
C THR A 116 -4.13 3.06 1.76
N LEU A 117 -3.75 2.22 0.80
CA LEU A 117 -2.41 1.64 0.67
C LEU A 117 -1.74 2.14 -0.59
N ARG A 118 -0.41 2.30 -0.54
CA ARG A 118 0.42 2.70 -1.67
C ARG A 118 1.69 1.88 -1.73
N TRP A 119 2.11 1.53 -2.93
CA TRP A 119 3.41 0.94 -3.22
C TRP A 119 3.81 1.20 -4.68
N SER A 120 5.07 0.90 -4.99
CA SER A 120 5.59 1.00 -6.35
C SER A 120 6.34 -0.28 -6.70
N SER A 121 6.33 -0.67 -7.96
CA SER A 121 7.09 -1.84 -8.44
C SER A 121 7.89 -1.48 -9.69
N VAL A 122 9.05 -2.12 -9.83
CA VAL A 122 9.89 -2.03 -11.02
C VAL A 122 10.21 -3.46 -11.46
N TYR A 123 10.06 -3.72 -12.75
CA TYR A 123 10.40 -5.00 -13.36
C TYR A 123 10.75 -4.82 -14.84
N SER A 124 11.57 -5.72 -15.36
CA SER A 124 11.83 -5.82 -16.80
C SER A 124 10.99 -6.94 -17.38
N GLN A 125 10.48 -6.73 -18.59
CA GLN A 125 9.78 -7.76 -19.36
C GLN A 125 10.58 -8.09 -20.62
N THR A 126 10.55 -9.35 -21.03
CA THR A 126 11.32 -9.85 -22.18
C THR A 126 10.58 -9.75 -23.52
N PHE A 127 9.33 -9.28 -23.54
CA PHE A 127 8.51 -9.23 -24.76
C PHE A 127 8.11 -7.80 -25.16
N ASP A 128 8.03 -7.59 -26.47
CA ASP A 128 7.78 -6.32 -27.16
C ASP A 128 6.30 -5.85 -27.11
N THR A 129 5.48 -6.47 -26.27
CA THR A 129 4.06 -6.13 -26.16
C THR A 129 3.89 -4.87 -25.32
N LYS A 130 3.40 -3.79 -25.96
CA LYS A 130 3.01 -2.51 -25.33
C LYS A 130 1.77 -2.59 -24.41
N ASP A 131 1.34 -3.81 -24.04
CA ASP A 131 0.18 -4.01 -23.19
C ASP A 131 0.63 -3.86 -21.73
N VAL A 132 0.52 -2.62 -21.24
CA VAL A 132 1.13 -2.02 -20.03
C VAL A 132 1.00 -2.82 -18.72
N LEU A 133 0.10 -3.79 -18.66
CA LEU A 133 -0.19 -4.59 -17.45
C LEU A 133 -0.23 -6.11 -17.73
N LYS A 134 0.27 -6.53 -18.89
CA LYS A 134 0.62 -7.93 -19.15
C LYS A 134 2.13 -8.06 -19.02
N THR A 135 2.54 -8.99 -18.19
CA THR A 135 3.94 -9.29 -17.94
C THR A 135 4.16 -10.79 -18.00
N THR A 136 5.36 -11.20 -18.40
CA THR A 136 5.81 -12.59 -18.29
C THR A 136 6.40 -12.91 -16.92
N VAL A 137 6.57 -11.89 -16.07
CA VAL A 137 6.95 -12.06 -14.67
C VAL A 137 5.72 -12.53 -13.89
N PRO A 138 5.68 -13.78 -13.41
CA PRO A 138 4.48 -14.33 -12.77
C PRO A 138 4.17 -13.64 -11.43
N PHE A 139 5.21 -13.21 -10.71
CA PHE A 139 5.08 -12.58 -9.41
C PHE A 139 5.95 -11.33 -9.31
N ILE A 140 5.36 -10.23 -8.87
CA ILE A 140 6.10 -9.00 -8.58
C ILE A 140 6.01 -8.72 -7.10
N ARG A 141 7.17 -8.70 -6.44
CA ARG A 141 7.28 -8.39 -5.01
C ARG A 141 7.64 -6.92 -4.82
N SER A 142 6.98 -6.28 -3.86
CA SER A 142 7.27 -4.92 -3.41
C SER A 142 7.03 -4.78 -1.90
N PHE A 143 7.24 -3.57 -1.38
CA PHE A 143 6.90 -3.18 -0.03
C PHE A 143 5.86 -2.08 -0.05
N ILE A 144 4.90 -2.17 0.86
CA ILE A 144 3.92 -1.11 1.10
C ILE A 144 4.65 0.10 1.67
N THR A 145 4.69 1.19 0.92
CA THR A 145 5.40 2.42 1.28
C THR A 145 4.56 3.34 2.16
N ALA A 146 3.23 3.27 2.04
CA ALA A 146 2.32 4.02 2.89
C ALA A 146 1.01 3.28 3.11
N GLY A 147 0.51 3.31 4.35
CA GLY A 147 -0.83 2.89 4.72
C GLY A 147 -1.51 3.90 5.64
N SER A 148 -2.82 4.06 5.53
CA SER A 148 -3.59 4.98 6.39
C SER A 148 -4.82 4.31 7.00
N HIS A 149 -5.19 4.79 8.20
CA HIS A 149 -6.39 4.39 8.94
C HIS A 149 -6.53 2.86 9.02
N LEU A 150 -7.62 2.28 8.50
CA LEU A 150 -7.91 0.84 8.52
C LEU A 150 -6.75 -0.01 7.97
N LEU A 151 -5.98 0.54 7.04
CA LEU A 151 -4.90 -0.16 6.34
C LEU A 151 -3.52 0.20 6.89
N GLN A 152 -3.42 1.03 7.94
CA GLN A 152 -2.15 1.44 8.52
C GLN A 152 -1.32 0.27 9.07
N LYS A 153 -1.98 -0.82 9.49
CA LYS A 153 -1.32 -2.07 9.90
C LYS A 153 -0.42 -2.68 8.81
N TYR A 154 -0.66 -2.37 7.54
CA TYR A 154 0.15 -2.84 6.42
C TYR A 154 1.32 -1.91 6.07
N GLN A 155 1.56 -0.84 6.82
CA GLN A 155 2.74 0.01 6.60
C GLN A 155 4.02 -0.83 6.70
N ASN A 156 4.84 -0.82 5.64
CA ASN A 156 6.04 -1.66 5.50
C ASN A 156 5.77 -3.17 5.45
N ALA A 157 4.55 -3.58 5.11
CA ALA A 157 4.25 -4.97 4.76
C ALA A 157 4.90 -5.33 3.42
N THR A 158 5.11 -6.61 3.18
CA THR A 158 5.47 -7.11 1.85
C THR A 158 4.20 -7.30 1.04
N CYS A 159 4.27 -6.92 -0.23
CA CYS A 159 3.21 -7.07 -1.21
C CYS A 159 3.71 -7.97 -2.34
N VAL A 160 2.89 -8.93 -2.77
CA VAL A 160 3.14 -9.77 -3.94
C VAL A 160 1.94 -9.68 -4.87
N VAL A 161 2.17 -9.25 -6.10
CA VAL A 161 1.15 -9.25 -7.16
C VAL A 161 1.36 -10.48 -8.04
N ASP A 162 0.34 -11.31 -8.18
CA ASP A 162 0.31 -12.51 -9.03
C ASP A 162 -0.36 -12.19 -10.38
N TYR A 163 0.40 -12.37 -11.46
CA TYR A 163 0.04 -12.12 -12.86
C TYR A 163 -0.14 -13.39 -13.69
N ARG A 164 -0.24 -14.58 -13.08
CA ARG A 164 -0.38 -15.83 -13.85
C ARG A 164 -1.75 -15.96 -14.53
N ASN A 165 -2.81 -15.49 -13.87
CA ASN A 165 -4.20 -15.67 -14.31
C ASN A 165 -4.89 -14.34 -14.63
N ASN A 166 -5.99 -14.36 -15.38
CA ASN A 166 -6.77 -13.15 -15.69
C ASN A 166 -7.28 -12.46 -14.42
N THR A 167 -7.75 -13.26 -13.46
CA THR A 167 -7.98 -12.81 -12.09
C THR A 167 -6.63 -12.55 -11.42
N ARG A 168 -6.24 -11.28 -11.35
CA ARG A 168 -5.02 -10.83 -10.69
C ARG A 168 -5.22 -10.85 -9.18
N LYS A 169 -4.17 -11.23 -8.45
CA LYS A 169 -4.18 -11.30 -6.98
C LYS A 169 -3.13 -10.37 -6.40
N ILE A 170 -3.46 -9.66 -5.34
CA ILE A 170 -2.56 -8.82 -4.56
C ILE A 170 -2.54 -9.38 -3.13
N HIS A 171 -1.43 -10.00 -2.78
CA HIS A 171 -1.18 -10.60 -1.47
C HIS A 171 -0.41 -9.60 -0.61
N ILE A 172 -0.91 -9.27 0.58
CA ILE A 172 -0.26 -8.35 1.51
C ILE A 172 -0.02 -9.08 2.83
N PHE A 173 1.23 -9.09 3.30
CA PHE A 173 1.63 -9.76 4.52
C PHE A 173 2.59 -8.93 5.37
N THR A 174 2.25 -8.77 6.64
CA THR A 174 3.10 -8.07 7.63
C THR A 174 4.27 -8.95 8.09
N LYS A 175 5.36 -8.34 8.58
CA LYS A 175 6.53 -9.06 9.11
C LYS A 175 6.13 -10.08 10.18
N GLY A 176 6.38 -11.36 9.91
CA GLY A 176 6.08 -12.48 10.82
C GLY A 176 4.71 -13.14 10.59
N ALA A 177 3.90 -12.63 9.66
CA ALA A 177 2.85 -13.41 9.01
C ALA A 177 3.51 -14.23 7.90
N HIS A 178 3.24 -15.53 7.86
CA HIS A 178 3.71 -16.37 6.78
C HIS A 178 2.76 -16.18 5.59
N PRO A 179 3.28 -16.00 4.35
CA PRO A 179 2.46 -16.19 3.17
C PRO A 179 1.89 -17.61 3.17
N ASP A 180 0.87 -17.83 2.34
CA ASP A 180 0.42 -19.17 2.02
C ASP A 180 1.65 -20.03 1.62
N PRO A 181 1.94 -21.16 2.29
CA PRO A 181 3.12 -21.98 2.00
C PRO A 181 3.23 -22.37 0.53
N ASP A 182 2.09 -22.58 -0.12
CA ASP A 182 2.01 -22.90 -1.54
C ASP A 182 2.50 -21.71 -2.39
N LEU A 183 2.15 -20.48 -2.01
CA LEU A 183 2.64 -19.27 -2.68
C LEU A 183 4.15 -19.09 -2.50
N GLU A 184 4.71 -19.34 -1.30
CA GLU A 184 6.16 -19.25 -1.10
C GLU A 184 6.91 -20.24 -1.99
N GLN A 185 6.45 -21.49 -2.02
CA GLN A 185 7.05 -22.54 -2.85
C GLN A 185 6.98 -22.20 -4.35
N GLU A 186 5.83 -21.74 -4.83
CA GLU A 186 5.65 -21.31 -6.21
C GLU A 186 6.55 -20.12 -6.58
N MET A 187 6.69 -19.15 -5.67
CA MET A 187 7.60 -18.02 -5.85
C MET A 187 9.05 -18.47 -5.93
N GLU A 188 9.47 -19.46 -5.15
CA GLU A 188 10.83 -20.02 -5.22
C GLU A 188 11.09 -20.75 -6.53
N ILE A 189 10.14 -21.55 -7.01
CA ILE A 189 10.24 -22.26 -8.30
C ILE A 189 10.32 -21.28 -9.48
N SER A 190 9.64 -20.14 -9.38
CA SER A 190 9.60 -19.13 -10.44
C SER A 190 10.86 -18.27 -10.55
N LYS A 191 11.82 -18.40 -9.63
CA LYS A 191 13.08 -17.64 -9.71
C LYS A 191 13.89 -18.12 -10.92
N PRO A 192 14.46 -17.20 -11.72
CA PRO A 192 15.45 -17.61 -12.70
C PRO A 192 16.60 -18.33 -11.98
N PRO A 193 17.21 -19.36 -12.61
CA PRO A 193 18.35 -20.04 -12.01
C PRO A 193 19.39 -18.99 -11.64
N SER A 194 19.81 -18.98 -10.37
CA SER A 194 20.87 -18.08 -9.92
C SER A 194 22.06 -18.33 -10.83
N SER A 195 22.51 -17.30 -11.55
CA SER A 195 23.74 -17.38 -12.31
C SER A 195 24.86 -17.74 -11.35
N SER A 196 25.23 -19.02 -11.30
CA SER A 196 26.44 -19.46 -10.62
C SER A 196 27.56 -18.66 -11.25
N SER A 197 28.13 -17.74 -10.49
CA SER A 197 29.36 -17.07 -10.84
C SER A 197 30.43 -18.15 -10.95
N THR A 198 30.63 -18.66 -12.16
CA THR A 198 31.86 -19.35 -12.53
C THR A 198 32.96 -18.31 -12.39
N ILE A 199 33.66 -18.37 -11.26
CA ILE A 199 34.94 -17.69 -11.08
C ILE A 199 35.88 -18.36 -12.08
N LEU A 200 36.25 -17.62 -13.12
CA LEU A 200 37.40 -17.90 -13.97
C LEU A 200 38.61 -17.14 -13.42
#